data_AF-K0S5B8-F1
#
_entry.id   AF-K0S5B8-F1
#
_cell.length_a   1.000
_cell.length_b   1.000
_cell.length_c   1.000
_cell.angle_alpha   90.00
_cell.angle_beta   90.00
_cell.angle_gamma   90.00
#
_symmetry.space_group_name_H-M   'P 1'
#
loop_
_entity.id
_entity.type
_entity.pdbx_description
1 polymer ?
#
loop_
_entity_poly.entity_id
_entity_poly.type
_entity_poly.pdbx_seq_one_letter_code
_entity_poly.pdbx_strand_id
1 'polypeptide(L)'
;MKICGACVRELPDGSYSAEQRGLRQSSRRCEECVAAGNQLVLMKKGRTRSEADDCPICQLPLPLDPNQSMFEPCCVKLVCNGCVLAARKCGMWDCPFCRTPTPDEKQTLAMIRKRVAAGDPVAIYFLGNKYCFGEYGLEKDVSGAVELYERAAELGVKDAHFNLGVMYAEGKEVEKDTGKAIRHYEAAAMCGHVYARHNLSGMEYNAGNYDLALQHWMISANLGHEKSLNILKSLFMAGLATKAEYASALRGYQSAIEEMSSPDRAEAKAFGRDEIKRM
;
A
#
# COMPACT_ATOMS: atom_id res chain seq x y z
N MET A 1 40.88 -8.02 -13.49
CA MET A 1 39.71 -7.64 -14.32
C MET A 1 38.66 -8.74 -14.30
N LYS A 2 37.41 -8.40 -13.99
CA LYS A 2 36.30 -9.36 -13.97
C LYS A 2 35.19 -8.88 -14.90
N ILE A 3 34.52 -9.84 -15.56
CA ILE A 3 33.48 -9.55 -16.55
C ILE A 3 32.09 -9.73 -15.91
N CYS A 4 31.18 -8.80 -16.16
CA CYS A 4 29.77 -8.93 -15.83
C CYS A 4 29.10 -10.00 -16.71
N GLY A 5 28.51 -11.01 -16.11
CA GLY A 5 27.81 -12.08 -16.84
C GLY A 5 26.53 -11.63 -17.56
N ALA A 6 25.99 -10.45 -17.23
CA ALA A 6 24.79 -9.90 -17.86
C ALA A 6 25.10 -8.96 -19.04
N CYS A 7 25.97 -7.98 -18.86
CA CYS A 7 26.30 -6.99 -19.90
C CYS A 7 27.65 -7.20 -20.58
N VAL A 8 28.41 -8.23 -20.16
CA VAL A 8 29.71 -8.60 -20.72
C VAL A 8 30.76 -7.48 -20.64
N ARG A 9 30.51 -6.43 -19.83
CA ARG A 9 31.48 -5.35 -19.56
C ARG A 9 32.58 -5.81 -18.62
N GLU A 10 33.79 -5.36 -18.89
CA GLU A 10 34.92 -5.47 -17.98
C GLU A 10 34.77 -4.46 -16.83
N LEU A 11 35.05 -4.92 -15.62
CA LEU A 11 34.98 -4.11 -14.41
C LEU A 11 36.33 -4.12 -13.65
N PRO A 12 36.64 -3.01 -12.94
CA PRO A 12 37.78 -2.94 -12.04
C PRO A 12 37.80 -4.05 -10.99
N ASP A 13 39.00 -4.38 -10.50
CA ASP A 13 39.14 -5.34 -9.40
C ASP A 13 38.57 -4.73 -8.11
N GLY A 14 37.52 -5.34 -7.58
CA GLY A 14 36.79 -4.84 -6.40
C GLY A 14 35.31 -4.56 -6.64
N SER A 15 34.87 -4.42 -7.91
CA SER A 15 33.49 -4.04 -8.31
C SER A 15 32.38 -5.05 -7.99
N TYR A 16 32.68 -6.10 -7.22
CA TYR A 16 31.70 -7.11 -6.79
C TYR A 16 31.68 -7.21 -5.27
N SER A 17 30.47 -7.23 -4.70
CA SER A 17 30.23 -7.51 -3.28
C SER A 17 30.79 -8.88 -2.87
N ALA A 18 30.96 -9.11 -1.57
CA ALA A 18 31.46 -10.38 -1.05
C ALA A 18 30.60 -11.58 -1.52
N GLU A 19 29.28 -11.41 -1.52
CA GLU A 19 28.31 -12.41 -2.00
C GLU A 19 28.49 -12.70 -3.50
N GLN A 20 28.66 -11.65 -4.32
CA GLN A 20 28.90 -11.79 -5.76
C GLN A 20 30.23 -12.50 -6.07
N ARG A 21 31.25 -12.38 -5.21
CA ARG A 21 32.54 -13.05 -5.41
C ARG A 21 32.43 -14.58 -5.28
N GLY A 22 31.49 -15.08 -4.48
CA GLY A 22 31.19 -16.51 -4.34
C GLY A 22 30.46 -17.12 -5.55
N LEU A 23 29.86 -16.29 -6.42
CA LEU A 23 29.15 -16.75 -7.61
C LEU A 23 30.09 -17.07 -8.78
N ARG A 24 29.64 -17.97 -9.66
CA ARG A 24 30.28 -18.21 -10.98
C ARG A 24 30.34 -16.92 -11.77
N GLN A 25 31.40 -16.71 -12.56
CA GLN A 25 31.63 -15.47 -13.31
C GLN A 25 30.43 -15.10 -14.23
N SER A 26 29.80 -16.09 -14.86
CA SER A 26 28.58 -15.89 -15.68
C SER A 26 27.35 -15.44 -14.88
N SER A 27 27.34 -15.64 -13.57
CA SER A 27 26.24 -15.23 -12.67
C SER A 27 26.51 -13.91 -11.95
N ARG A 28 27.75 -13.38 -12.02
CA ARG A 28 28.11 -12.08 -11.44
C ARG A 28 27.49 -10.96 -12.26
N ARG A 29 26.90 -9.98 -11.59
CA ARG A 29 26.25 -8.82 -12.21
C ARG A 29 26.83 -7.53 -11.62
N CYS A 30 27.18 -6.58 -12.48
CA CYS A 30 27.54 -5.25 -12.00
C CYS A 30 26.34 -4.61 -11.30
N GLU A 31 26.61 -3.60 -10.47
CA GLU A 31 25.58 -2.85 -9.74
C GLU A 31 24.51 -2.29 -10.68
N GLU A 32 24.90 -1.75 -11.84
CA GLU A 32 23.95 -1.28 -12.87
C GLU A 32 22.99 -2.38 -13.35
N CYS A 33 23.50 -3.59 -13.61
CA CYS A 33 22.66 -4.73 -14.03
C CYS A 33 21.76 -5.24 -12.90
N VAL A 34 22.20 -5.15 -11.64
CA VAL A 34 21.37 -5.48 -10.48
C VAL A 34 20.27 -4.44 -10.33
N ALA A 35 20.60 -3.15 -10.39
CA ALA A 35 19.65 -2.04 -10.30
C ALA A 35 18.60 -2.10 -11.42
N ALA A 36 19.01 -2.27 -12.67
CA ALA A 36 18.11 -2.44 -13.80
C ALA A 36 17.20 -3.68 -13.64
N GLY A 37 17.74 -4.78 -13.10
CA GLY A 37 16.97 -5.97 -12.76
C GLY A 37 15.91 -5.70 -11.68
N ASN A 38 16.28 -5.01 -10.60
CA ASN A 38 15.37 -4.66 -9.52
C ASN A 38 14.26 -3.73 -10.01
N GLN A 39 14.60 -2.72 -10.81
CA GLN A 39 13.64 -1.81 -11.42
C GLN A 39 12.66 -2.56 -12.35
N LEU A 40 13.14 -3.51 -13.14
CA LEU A 40 12.27 -4.35 -13.98
C LEU A 40 11.30 -5.18 -13.14
N VAL A 41 11.77 -5.75 -12.03
CA VAL A 41 10.91 -6.51 -11.09
C VAL A 41 9.87 -5.60 -10.45
N LEU A 42 10.27 -4.41 -9.99
CA LEU A 42 9.38 -3.39 -9.43
C LEU A 42 8.32 -2.96 -10.44
N MET A 43 8.68 -2.78 -11.72
CA MET A 43 7.75 -2.45 -12.79
C MET A 43 6.81 -3.59 -13.14
N LYS A 44 7.17 -4.86 -12.93
CA LYS A 44 6.31 -6.01 -13.22
C LYS A 44 5.38 -6.37 -12.06
N LYS A 45 5.81 -6.19 -10.81
CA LYS A 45 5.04 -6.53 -9.62
C LYS A 45 4.09 -5.40 -9.18
N GLY A 46 3.06 -5.78 -8.41
CA GLY A 46 2.08 -4.86 -7.83
C GLY A 46 1.24 -4.11 -8.86
N ARG A 47 0.92 -4.78 -9.97
CA ARG A 47 0.01 -4.27 -11.01
C ARG A 47 -1.44 -4.67 -10.79
N THR A 48 -1.70 -5.52 -9.81
CA THR A 48 -3.03 -5.96 -9.38
C THR A 48 -3.12 -5.82 -7.86
N ARG A 49 -4.36 -5.74 -7.36
CA ARG A 49 -4.64 -5.77 -5.93
C ARG A 49 -4.61 -7.21 -5.43
N SER A 50 -4.37 -7.35 -4.13
CA SER A 50 -4.41 -8.67 -3.48
C SER A 50 -5.86 -9.00 -3.14
N GLU A 51 -6.23 -10.28 -3.12
CA GLU A 51 -7.53 -10.74 -2.57
C GLU A 51 -7.71 -10.33 -1.10
N ALA A 52 -6.60 -10.07 -0.38
CA ALA A 52 -6.64 -9.50 0.97
C ALA A 52 -7.26 -8.09 1.01
N ASP A 53 -7.33 -7.40 -0.13
CA ASP A 53 -7.97 -6.10 -0.28
C ASP A 53 -9.46 -6.20 -0.64
N ASP A 54 -10.03 -7.41 -0.72
CA ASP A 54 -11.43 -7.61 -1.04
C ASP A 54 -12.30 -7.56 0.22
N CYS A 55 -13.52 -7.06 0.05
CA CYS A 55 -14.50 -7.13 1.11
C CYS A 55 -14.84 -8.61 1.36
N PRO A 56 -14.71 -9.14 2.59
CA PRO A 56 -14.92 -10.56 2.85
C PRO A 56 -16.39 -11.02 2.72
N ILE A 57 -17.32 -10.07 2.54
CA ILE A 57 -18.76 -10.35 2.39
C ILE A 57 -19.15 -10.35 0.90
N CYS A 58 -18.89 -9.27 0.17
CA CYS A 58 -19.25 -9.18 -1.25
C CYS A 58 -18.16 -9.63 -2.22
N GLN A 59 -16.95 -9.94 -1.74
CA GLN A 59 -15.80 -10.39 -2.53
C GLN A 59 -15.36 -9.41 -3.64
N LEU A 60 -15.81 -8.16 -3.58
CA LEU A 60 -15.37 -7.09 -4.47
C LEU A 60 -14.19 -6.33 -3.85
N PRO A 61 -13.19 -5.90 -4.64
CA PRO A 61 -12.09 -5.07 -4.18
C PRO A 61 -12.59 -3.86 -3.39
N LEU A 62 -12.04 -3.62 -2.20
CA LEU A 62 -12.46 -2.52 -1.34
C LEU A 62 -12.19 -1.16 -2.01
N PRO A 63 -13.07 -0.16 -1.90
CA PRO A 63 -12.74 1.19 -2.36
C PRO A 63 -11.44 1.70 -1.72
N LEU A 64 -10.62 2.44 -2.47
CA LEU A 64 -9.36 2.98 -1.95
C LEU A 64 -9.58 4.03 -0.84
N ASP A 65 -10.71 4.74 -0.90
CA ASP A 65 -11.10 5.71 0.12
C ASP A 65 -11.36 5.01 1.47
N PRO A 66 -10.56 5.29 2.52
CA PRO A 66 -10.69 4.64 3.82
C PRO A 66 -12.03 4.97 4.52
N ASN A 67 -12.76 5.99 4.07
CA ASN A 67 -14.08 6.30 4.61
C ASN A 67 -15.18 5.39 4.07
N GLN A 68 -14.91 4.60 3.03
CA GLN A 68 -15.88 3.68 2.42
C GLN A 68 -15.74 2.24 2.94
N SER A 69 -14.89 2.03 3.96
CA SER A 69 -14.77 0.77 4.66
C SER A 69 -14.68 0.95 6.18
N MET A 70 -15.00 -0.12 6.90
CA MET A 70 -14.96 -0.22 8.34
C MET A 70 -14.04 -1.35 8.75
N PHE A 71 -13.08 -1.05 9.62
CA PHE A 71 -12.25 -2.08 10.22
C PHE A 71 -13.00 -2.69 11.39
N GLU A 72 -13.15 -4.01 11.35
CA GLU A 72 -13.84 -4.82 12.34
C GLU A 72 -12.80 -5.42 13.30
N PRO A 73 -12.63 -4.89 14.52
CA PRO A 73 -11.60 -5.38 15.44
C PRO A 73 -11.87 -6.80 15.91
N CYS A 74 -13.13 -7.28 15.83
CA CYS A 74 -13.49 -8.64 16.24
C CYS A 74 -12.83 -9.72 15.40
N CYS A 75 -12.54 -9.45 14.13
CA CYS A 75 -12.07 -10.43 13.14
C CYS A 75 -10.87 -9.92 12.32
N VAL A 76 -10.45 -8.67 12.54
CA VAL A 76 -9.34 -8.01 11.84
C VAL A 76 -9.58 -8.06 10.33
N LYS A 77 -10.77 -7.58 9.94
CA LYS A 77 -11.19 -7.47 8.54
C LYS A 77 -11.68 -6.07 8.23
N LEU A 78 -11.42 -5.61 7.02
CA LEU A 78 -12.07 -4.44 6.46
C LEU A 78 -13.33 -4.89 5.72
N VAL A 79 -14.47 -4.30 6.07
CA VAL A 79 -15.75 -4.54 5.41
C VAL A 79 -16.18 -3.26 4.72
N CYS A 80 -16.64 -3.34 3.47
CA CYS A 80 -17.12 -2.16 2.76
C CYS A 80 -18.40 -1.62 3.40
N ASN A 81 -18.58 -0.30 3.40
CA ASN A 81 -19.75 0.34 4.01
C ASN A 81 -21.08 -0.13 3.39
N GLY A 82 -21.09 -0.57 2.12
CA GLY A 82 -22.28 -1.18 1.50
C GLY A 82 -22.74 -2.43 2.24
N CYS A 83 -21.83 -3.36 2.53
CA CYS A 83 -22.16 -4.56 3.31
C CYS A 83 -22.52 -4.23 4.76
N VAL A 84 -21.87 -3.23 5.36
CA VAL A 84 -22.21 -2.76 6.72
C VAL A 84 -23.64 -2.17 6.74
N LEU A 85 -23.98 -1.30 5.79
CA LEU A 85 -25.30 -0.71 5.68
C LEU A 85 -26.39 -1.76 5.43
N ALA A 86 -26.13 -2.71 4.52
CA ALA A 86 -27.05 -3.82 4.25
C ALA A 86 -27.33 -4.65 5.51
N ALA A 87 -26.29 -4.97 6.29
CA ALA A 87 -26.45 -5.69 7.56
C ALA A 87 -27.34 -4.91 8.55
N ARG A 88 -27.07 -3.61 8.73
CA ARG A 88 -27.84 -2.74 9.64
C ARG A 88 -29.31 -2.64 9.25
N LYS A 89 -29.62 -2.53 7.95
CA LYS A 89 -31.00 -2.53 7.44
C LYS A 89 -31.76 -3.83 7.75
N CYS A 90 -31.05 -4.94 7.90
CA CYS A 90 -31.62 -6.22 8.34
C CYS A 90 -31.69 -6.36 9.87
N GLY A 91 -31.44 -5.29 10.64
CA GLY A 91 -31.45 -5.31 12.10
C GLY A 91 -30.22 -5.95 12.74
N MET A 92 -29.13 -6.08 11.99
CA MET A 92 -27.86 -6.64 12.49
C MET A 92 -26.90 -5.52 12.88
N TRP A 93 -26.71 -5.37 14.19
CA TRP A 93 -25.83 -4.36 14.80
C TRP A 93 -24.48 -4.90 15.27
N ASP A 94 -24.34 -6.23 15.28
CA ASP A 94 -23.07 -6.92 15.52
C ASP A 94 -22.17 -6.82 14.29
N CYS A 95 -20.91 -7.26 14.41
CA CYS A 95 -20.00 -7.30 13.28
C CYS A 95 -20.64 -8.06 12.08
N PRO A 96 -20.73 -7.44 10.89
CA PRO A 96 -21.41 -8.03 9.75
C PRO A 96 -20.74 -9.31 9.23
N PHE A 97 -19.46 -9.50 9.54
CA PHE A 97 -18.70 -10.69 9.17
C PHE A 97 -18.73 -11.78 10.25
N CYS A 98 -18.30 -11.44 11.48
CA CYS A 98 -18.04 -12.42 12.53
C CYS A 98 -19.20 -12.59 13.53
N ARG A 99 -20.24 -11.74 13.46
CA ARG A 99 -21.39 -11.66 14.38
C ARG A 99 -21.04 -11.44 15.85
N THR A 100 -19.81 -11.03 16.15
CA THR A 100 -19.44 -10.61 17.51
C THR A 100 -20.07 -9.25 17.79
N PRO A 101 -20.67 -9.04 18.98
CA PRO A 101 -21.17 -7.74 19.38
C PRO A 101 -20.13 -6.64 19.27
N THR A 102 -20.58 -5.44 18.90
CA THR A 102 -19.71 -4.29 18.70
C THR A 102 -18.97 -3.96 20.01
N PRO A 103 -17.62 -4.09 20.05
CA PRO A 103 -16.86 -3.88 21.27
C PRO A 103 -16.68 -2.39 21.57
N ASP A 104 -16.63 -2.04 22.85
CA ASP A 104 -16.13 -0.72 23.27
C ASP A 104 -14.61 -0.58 23.04
N GLU A 105 -14.04 0.59 23.32
CA GLU A 105 -12.61 0.84 23.12
C GLU A 105 -11.71 -0.08 23.96
N LYS A 106 -12.08 -0.35 25.22
CA LYS A 106 -11.28 -1.20 26.11
C LYS A 106 -11.32 -2.66 25.66
N GLN A 107 -12.50 -3.13 25.29
CA GLN A 107 -12.72 -4.45 24.72
C GLN A 107 -11.93 -4.59 23.40
N THR A 108 -11.99 -3.58 22.53
CA THR A 108 -11.24 -3.54 21.28
C THR A 108 -9.75 -3.72 21.51
N LEU A 109 -9.14 -2.95 22.43
CA LEU A 109 -7.72 -3.08 22.74
C LEU A 109 -7.37 -4.46 23.31
N ALA A 110 -8.20 -5.02 24.19
CA ALA A 110 -7.96 -6.35 24.73
C ALA A 110 -7.96 -7.43 23.63
N MET A 111 -8.91 -7.35 22.69
CA MET A 111 -8.99 -8.27 21.54
C MET A 111 -7.77 -8.13 20.62
N ILE A 112 -7.36 -6.91 20.30
CA ILE A 112 -6.19 -6.63 19.46
C ILE A 112 -4.91 -7.12 20.12
N ARG A 113 -4.69 -6.84 21.41
CA ARG A 113 -3.50 -7.33 22.14
C ARG A 113 -3.42 -8.85 22.15
N LYS A 114 -4.55 -9.55 22.31
CA LYS A 114 -4.60 -11.02 22.20
C LYS A 114 -4.13 -11.51 20.82
N ARG A 115 -4.53 -10.84 19.75
CA ARG A 115 -4.10 -11.18 18.38
C ARG A 115 -2.63 -10.85 18.11
N VAL A 116 -2.15 -9.72 18.64
CA VAL A 116 -0.73 -9.35 18.58
C VAL A 116 0.14 -10.39 19.27
N ALA A 117 -0.29 -10.91 20.42
CA ALA A 117 0.38 -12.00 21.11
C ALA A 117 0.38 -13.30 20.29
N ALA A 118 -0.65 -13.54 19.48
CA ALA A 118 -0.73 -14.65 18.54
C ALA A 118 0.04 -14.42 17.22
N GLY A 119 0.63 -13.23 17.02
CA GLY A 119 1.42 -12.89 15.83
C GLY A 119 0.59 -12.49 14.61
N ASP A 120 -0.67 -12.08 14.77
CA ASP A 120 -1.49 -11.61 13.66
C ASP A 120 -0.91 -10.30 13.07
N PRO A 121 -0.50 -10.30 11.79
CA PRO A 121 0.23 -9.19 11.20
C PRO A 121 -0.62 -7.91 11.09
N VAL A 122 -1.91 -8.04 10.76
CA VAL A 122 -2.81 -6.90 10.61
C VAL A 122 -3.17 -6.32 11.98
N ALA A 123 -3.29 -7.16 13.02
CA ALA A 123 -3.47 -6.68 14.39
C ALA A 123 -2.23 -5.93 14.92
N ILE A 124 -1.02 -6.40 14.59
CA ILE A 124 0.24 -5.70 14.91
C ILE A 124 0.25 -4.32 14.25
N TYR A 125 -0.06 -4.25 12.96
CA TYR A 125 -0.19 -2.98 12.24
C TYR A 125 -1.26 -2.05 12.83
N PHE A 126 -2.42 -2.59 13.16
CA PHE A 126 -3.51 -1.82 13.77
C PHE A 126 -3.09 -1.24 15.12
N LEU A 127 -2.44 -2.03 15.97
CA LEU A 127 -1.93 -1.56 17.27
C LEU A 127 -0.87 -0.47 17.07
N GLY A 128 0.02 -0.61 16.08
CA GLY A 128 0.98 0.41 15.71
C GLY A 128 0.32 1.75 15.38
N ASN A 129 -0.77 1.74 14.60
CA ASN A 129 -1.56 2.95 14.33
C ASN A 129 -2.12 3.57 15.61
N LYS A 130 -2.63 2.76 16.55
CA LYS A 130 -3.22 3.30 17.78
C LYS A 130 -2.19 3.96 18.69
N TYR A 131 -0.98 3.41 18.77
CA TYR A 131 0.13 4.08 19.45
C TYR A 131 0.61 5.34 18.72
N CYS A 132 0.69 5.30 17.38
CA CYS A 132 1.12 6.44 16.58
C CYS A 132 0.26 7.69 16.80
N PHE A 133 -1.05 7.51 17.01
CA PHE A 133 -2.01 8.61 17.16
C PHE A 133 -2.50 8.84 18.60
N GLY A 134 -2.17 7.96 19.55
CA GLY A 134 -2.66 8.04 20.93
C GLY A 134 -4.17 7.82 21.05
N GLU A 135 -4.70 6.80 20.37
CA GLU A 135 -6.13 6.47 20.34
C GLU A 135 -6.49 5.35 21.33
N TYR A 136 -7.79 5.13 21.60
CA TYR A 136 -8.30 4.09 22.51
C TYR A 136 -7.77 4.21 23.95
N GLY A 137 -7.42 5.43 24.38
CA GLY A 137 -6.84 5.70 25.69
C GLY A 137 -5.36 5.28 25.82
N LEU A 138 -4.68 5.00 24.71
CA LEU A 138 -3.23 4.83 24.67
C LEU A 138 -2.55 6.21 24.63
N GLU A 139 -1.42 6.34 25.33
CA GLU A 139 -0.54 7.48 25.13
C GLU A 139 0.14 7.37 23.76
N LYS A 140 0.35 8.52 23.12
CA LYS A 140 1.03 8.58 21.83
C LYS A 140 2.49 8.12 22.00
N ASP A 141 2.86 7.07 21.28
CA ASP A 141 4.21 6.50 21.25
C ASP A 141 4.62 6.18 19.81
N VAL A 142 5.33 7.12 19.19
CA VAL A 142 5.80 6.99 17.81
C VAL A 142 6.87 5.92 17.69
N SER A 143 7.77 5.80 18.68
CA SER A 143 8.88 4.85 18.61
C SER A 143 8.36 3.42 18.68
N GLY A 144 7.46 3.13 19.62
CA GLY A 144 6.77 1.84 19.70
C GLY A 144 5.91 1.56 18.46
N ALA A 145 5.29 2.58 17.86
CA ALA A 145 4.55 2.42 16.60
C ALA A 145 5.47 2.01 15.44
N VAL A 146 6.66 2.61 15.32
CA VAL A 146 7.66 2.25 14.29
C VAL A 146 8.08 0.79 14.44
N GLU A 147 8.39 0.33 15.65
CA GLU A 147 8.75 -1.09 15.89
C GLU A 147 7.63 -2.05 15.48
N LEU A 148 6.37 -1.70 15.80
CA LEU A 148 5.21 -2.48 15.39
C LEU A 148 5.03 -2.47 13.87
N TYR A 149 5.26 -1.33 13.20
CA TYR A 149 5.19 -1.26 11.75
C TYR A 149 6.30 -2.06 11.08
N GLU A 150 7.53 -2.02 11.57
CA GLU A 150 8.64 -2.81 11.03
C GLU A 150 8.32 -4.30 11.13
N ARG A 151 7.85 -4.75 12.30
CA ARG A 151 7.40 -6.13 12.50
C ARG A 151 6.23 -6.53 11.59
N ALA A 152 5.23 -5.67 11.42
CA ALA A 152 4.10 -5.95 10.53
C ALA A 152 4.53 -5.99 9.05
N ALA A 153 5.47 -5.13 8.65
CA ALA A 153 6.04 -5.07 7.32
C ALA A 153 6.81 -6.36 6.99
N GLU A 154 7.64 -6.86 7.92
CA GLU A 154 8.32 -8.15 7.80
C GLU A 154 7.37 -9.33 7.63
N LEU A 155 6.18 -9.26 8.25
CA LEU A 155 5.11 -10.24 8.11
C LEU A 155 4.21 -10.01 6.88
N GLY A 156 4.55 -9.06 6.00
CA GLY A 156 3.89 -8.84 4.72
C GLY A 156 2.76 -7.81 4.71
N VAL A 157 2.57 -7.01 5.77
CA VAL A 157 1.59 -5.91 5.75
C VAL A 157 2.13 -4.75 4.93
N LYS A 158 1.65 -4.62 3.70
CA LYS A 158 2.03 -3.54 2.79
C LYS A 158 1.69 -2.14 3.32
N ASP A 159 0.61 -1.98 4.08
CA ASP A 159 0.22 -0.71 4.68
C ASP A 159 1.23 -0.26 5.76
N ALA A 160 1.89 -1.21 6.44
CA ALA A 160 2.95 -0.91 7.38
C ALA A 160 4.19 -0.36 6.65
N HIS A 161 4.58 -0.98 5.52
CA HIS A 161 5.60 -0.41 4.64
C HIS A 161 5.20 1.00 4.16
N PHE A 162 3.95 1.21 3.73
CA PHE A 162 3.52 2.54 3.32
C PHE A 162 3.64 3.59 4.43
N ASN A 163 3.17 3.28 5.65
CA ASN A 163 3.26 4.20 6.79
C ASN A 163 4.71 4.52 7.15
N LEU A 164 5.60 3.52 7.20
CA LEU A 164 7.04 3.74 7.40
C LEU A 164 7.62 4.64 6.30
N GLY A 165 7.23 4.41 5.04
CA GLY A 165 7.63 5.24 3.91
C GLY A 165 7.23 6.70 4.07
N VAL A 166 5.99 6.96 4.53
CA VAL A 166 5.50 8.31 4.83
C VAL A 166 6.29 8.94 5.97
N MET A 167 6.48 8.23 7.07
CA MET A 167 7.19 8.74 8.25
C MET A 167 8.61 9.18 7.91
N TYR A 168 9.37 8.33 7.21
CA TYR A 168 10.74 8.65 6.79
C TYR A 168 10.80 9.73 5.69
N ALA A 169 9.79 9.84 4.82
CA ALA A 169 9.73 10.88 3.80
C ALA A 169 9.45 12.27 4.40
N GLU A 170 8.53 12.34 5.36
CA GLU A 170 8.12 13.59 6.00
C GLU A 170 9.13 14.08 7.05
N GLY A 171 9.70 13.16 7.83
CA GLY A 171 10.71 13.50 8.83
C GLY A 171 10.18 14.26 10.06
N LYS A 172 8.86 14.24 10.31
CA LYS A 172 8.24 15.01 11.40
C LYS A 172 8.40 14.35 12.76
N GLU A 173 8.16 13.04 12.81
CA GLU A 173 8.15 12.26 14.06
C GLU A 173 9.33 11.28 14.15
N VAL A 174 10.01 11.04 13.02
CA VAL A 174 11.25 10.28 12.89
C VAL A 174 12.22 11.10 12.04
N GLU A 175 13.52 10.83 12.14
CA GLU A 175 14.51 11.50 11.28
C GLU A 175 14.21 11.23 9.79
N LYS A 176 14.25 12.29 8.98
CA LYS A 176 14.00 12.19 7.54
C LYS A 176 15.06 11.31 6.89
N ASP A 177 14.63 10.26 6.21
CA ASP A 177 15.51 9.37 5.44
C ASP A 177 14.82 9.00 4.11
N THR A 178 15.21 9.71 3.06
CA THR A 178 14.65 9.51 1.71
C THR A 178 14.98 8.11 1.15
N GLY A 179 16.13 7.55 1.50
CA GLY A 179 16.54 6.22 1.04
C GLY A 179 15.74 5.11 1.72
N LYS A 180 15.44 5.22 3.01
CA LYS A 180 14.48 4.34 3.69
C LYS A 180 13.08 4.51 3.13
N ALA A 181 12.62 5.74 2.92
CA ALA A 181 11.29 6.01 2.37
C ALA A 181 11.09 5.30 1.01
N ILE A 182 12.03 5.45 0.08
CA ILE A 182 11.99 4.78 -1.23
C ILE A 182 11.91 3.25 -1.05
N ARG A 183 12.79 2.65 -0.23
CA ARG A 183 12.80 1.20 0.00
C ARG A 183 11.47 0.68 0.53
N HIS A 184 10.86 1.39 1.48
CA HIS A 184 9.55 1.02 2.02
C HIS A 184 8.45 1.20 0.96
N TYR A 185 8.46 2.28 0.18
CA TYR A 185 7.49 2.46 -0.90
C TYR A 185 7.64 1.42 -2.01
N GLU A 186 8.86 1.04 -2.41
CA GLU A 186 9.11 -0.03 -3.36
C GLU A 186 8.54 -1.36 -2.88
N ALA A 187 8.79 -1.73 -1.62
CA ALA A 187 8.26 -2.96 -1.03
C ALA A 187 6.72 -2.97 -1.04
N ALA A 188 6.08 -1.89 -0.58
CA ALA A 188 4.62 -1.76 -0.62
C ALA A 188 4.08 -1.77 -2.06
N ALA A 189 4.75 -1.07 -2.98
CA ALA A 189 4.39 -0.98 -4.39
C ALA A 189 4.50 -2.34 -5.11
N MET A 190 5.46 -3.20 -4.74
CA MET A 190 5.56 -4.56 -5.27
C MET A 190 4.43 -5.47 -4.79
N CYS A 191 3.85 -5.17 -3.62
CA CYS A 191 2.66 -5.82 -3.07
C CYS A 191 1.34 -5.17 -3.51
N GLY A 192 1.37 -4.27 -4.50
CA GLY A 192 0.17 -3.65 -5.06
C GLY A 192 -0.43 -2.53 -4.20
N HIS A 193 0.36 -1.93 -3.30
CA HIS A 193 -0.10 -0.77 -2.53
C HIS A 193 -0.16 0.49 -3.42
N VAL A 194 -1.37 0.99 -3.62
CA VAL A 194 -1.64 2.05 -4.60
C VAL A 194 -1.01 3.40 -4.20
N TYR A 195 -1.21 3.82 -2.94
CA TYR A 195 -0.64 5.10 -2.48
C TYR A 195 0.89 5.10 -2.42
N ALA A 196 1.53 4.00 -1.99
CA ALA A 196 2.97 3.84 -2.06
C ALA A 196 3.49 3.98 -3.50
N ARG A 197 2.81 3.35 -4.47
CA ARG A 197 3.15 3.48 -5.90
C ARG A 197 3.09 4.93 -6.36
N HIS A 198 2.06 5.67 -5.95
CA HIS A 198 1.90 7.09 -6.26
C HIS A 198 2.98 7.97 -5.62
N ASN A 199 3.30 7.74 -4.35
CA ASN A 199 4.32 8.50 -3.64
C ASN A 199 5.70 8.25 -4.25
N LEU A 200 6.00 7.00 -4.60
CA LEU A 200 7.22 6.63 -5.31
C LEU A 200 7.33 7.38 -6.64
N SER A 201 6.26 7.48 -7.44
CA SER A 201 6.27 8.32 -8.66
C SER A 201 6.69 9.76 -8.37
N GLY A 202 6.18 10.36 -7.29
CA GLY A 202 6.51 11.74 -6.93
C GLY A 202 7.98 11.90 -6.55
N MET A 203 8.55 10.91 -5.87
CA MET A 203 9.97 10.88 -5.53
C MET A 203 10.84 10.75 -6.78
N GLU A 204 10.47 9.86 -7.71
CA GLU A 204 11.17 9.69 -8.99
C GLU A 204 11.10 10.94 -9.85
N TYR A 205 9.94 11.60 -9.88
CA TYR A 205 9.76 12.86 -10.60
C TYR A 205 10.68 13.96 -10.06
N ASN A 206 10.74 14.08 -8.73
CA ASN A 206 11.61 15.06 -8.07
C ASN A 206 13.11 14.75 -8.27
N ALA A 207 13.47 13.47 -8.47
CA ALA A 207 14.81 13.05 -8.80
C ALA A 207 15.16 13.24 -10.31
N GLY A 208 14.21 13.69 -11.13
CA GLY A 208 14.39 13.86 -12.57
C GLY A 208 14.16 12.60 -13.41
N ASN A 209 13.71 11.50 -12.79
CA ASN A 209 13.44 10.23 -13.46
C ASN A 209 12.01 10.21 -14.05
N TYR A 210 11.74 11.11 -14.99
CA TYR A 210 10.38 11.37 -15.51
C TYR A 210 9.71 10.14 -16.14
N ASP A 211 10.42 9.36 -16.93
CA ASP A 211 9.88 8.15 -17.56
C ASP A 211 9.48 7.08 -16.53
N LEU A 212 10.26 6.98 -15.45
CA LEU A 212 9.97 6.05 -14.35
C LEU A 212 8.78 6.54 -13.53
N ALA A 213 8.73 7.83 -13.22
CA ALA A 213 7.60 8.46 -12.54
C ALA A 213 6.28 8.25 -13.30
N LEU A 214 6.32 8.45 -14.64
CA LEU A 214 5.20 8.22 -15.53
C LEU A 214 4.71 6.78 -15.44
N GLN A 215 5.62 5.79 -15.53
CA GLN A 215 5.27 4.37 -15.42
C GLN A 215 4.63 4.04 -14.06
N HIS A 216 5.17 4.55 -12.95
CA HIS A 216 4.58 4.34 -11.64
C HIS A 216 3.18 4.97 -11.53
N TRP A 217 2.97 6.18 -12.05
CA TRP A 217 1.66 6.82 -12.03
C TRP A 217 0.65 6.09 -12.89
N MET A 218 1.04 5.57 -14.05
CA MET A 218 0.18 4.73 -14.88
C MET A 218 -0.29 3.49 -14.12
N ILE A 219 0.61 2.82 -13.40
CA ILE A 219 0.26 1.62 -12.61
C ILE A 219 -0.68 1.98 -11.47
N SER A 220 -0.40 3.05 -10.73
CA SER A 220 -1.26 3.55 -9.66
C SER A 220 -2.66 3.97 -10.17
N ALA A 221 -2.73 4.65 -11.32
CA ALA A 221 -3.98 5.05 -11.95
C ALA A 221 -4.79 3.82 -12.41
N ASN A 222 -4.14 2.82 -12.99
CA ASN A 222 -4.76 1.54 -13.37
C ASN A 222 -5.31 0.75 -12.18
N LEU A 223 -4.82 1.02 -10.96
CA LEU A 223 -5.33 0.45 -9.71
C LEU A 223 -6.46 1.29 -9.10
N GLY A 224 -6.92 2.34 -9.78
CA GLY A 224 -8.05 3.17 -9.37
C GLY A 224 -7.69 4.47 -8.62
N HIS A 225 -6.42 4.91 -8.61
CA HIS A 225 -6.04 6.14 -7.92
C HIS A 225 -6.27 7.40 -8.76
N GLU A 226 -7.29 8.16 -8.38
CA GLU A 226 -7.71 9.38 -9.08
C GLU A 226 -6.60 10.45 -9.16
N LYS A 227 -5.87 10.71 -8.07
CA LYS A 227 -4.80 11.72 -8.08
C LYS A 227 -3.68 11.36 -9.06
N SER A 228 -3.37 10.06 -9.22
CA SER A 228 -2.40 9.62 -10.23
C SER A 228 -2.91 9.87 -11.64
N LEU A 229 -4.19 9.57 -11.91
CA LEU A 229 -4.79 9.87 -13.21
C LEU A 229 -4.78 11.37 -13.52
N ASN A 230 -5.08 12.23 -12.53
CA ASN A 230 -5.04 13.67 -12.69
C ASN A 230 -3.61 14.19 -12.99
N ILE A 231 -2.58 13.61 -12.37
CA ILE A 231 -1.20 13.95 -12.73
C ILE A 231 -0.88 13.51 -14.16
N LEU A 232 -1.28 12.31 -14.58
CA LEU A 232 -1.08 11.85 -15.96
C LEU A 232 -1.77 12.77 -16.98
N LYS A 233 -2.97 13.26 -16.65
CA LYS A 233 -3.67 14.27 -17.46
C LYS A 233 -2.84 15.55 -17.58
N SER A 234 -2.26 16.04 -16.49
CA SER A 234 -1.38 17.22 -16.51
C SER A 234 -0.11 17.00 -17.33
N LEU A 235 0.52 15.83 -17.22
CA LEU A 235 1.69 15.47 -18.02
C LEU A 235 1.36 15.38 -19.51
N PHE A 236 0.20 14.83 -19.87
CA PHE A 236 -0.29 14.81 -21.25
C PHE A 236 -0.50 16.23 -21.79
N MET A 237 -1.13 17.12 -21.01
CA MET A 237 -1.30 18.52 -21.39
C MET A 237 0.03 19.27 -21.54
N ALA A 238 1.05 18.89 -20.77
CA ALA A 238 2.40 19.44 -20.87
C ALA A 238 3.26 18.82 -21.99
N GLY A 239 2.75 17.82 -22.73
CA GLY A 239 3.49 17.12 -23.77
C GLY A 239 4.54 16.13 -23.26
N LEU A 240 4.55 15.83 -21.96
CA LEU A 240 5.45 14.87 -21.30
C LEU A 240 4.90 13.44 -21.31
N ALA A 241 3.60 13.28 -21.60
CA ALA A 241 2.98 11.98 -21.81
C ALA A 241 2.27 11.96 -23.18
N THR A 242 2.26 10.81 -23.82
CA THR A 242 1.59 10.60 -25.09
C THR A 242 0.07 10.42 -24.89
N LYS A 243 -0.69 10.67 -25.96
CA LYS A 243 -2.14 10.39 -25.98
C LYS A 243 -2.43 8.91 -25.68
N ALA A 244 -1.59 8.00 -26.16
CA ALA A 244 -1.76 6.56 -25.97
C ALA A 244 -1.59 6.17 -24.49
N GLU A 245 -0.58 6.70 -23.81
CA GLU A 245 -0.32 6.46 -22.38
C GLU A 245 -1.47 6.97 -21.52
N TYR A 246 -1.90 8.21 -21.73
CA TYR A 246 -3.02 8.78 -20.97
C TYR A 246 -4.32 8.00 -21.23
N ALA A 247 -4.62 7.67 -22.48
CA ALA A 247 -5.81 6.87 -22.81
C ALA A 247 -5.75 5.46 -22.19
N SER A 248 -4.57 4.84 -22.12
CA SER A 248 -4.39 3.56 -21.45
C SER A 248 -4.64 3.67 -19.94
N ALA A 249 -4.09 4.70 -19.30
CA ALA A 249 -4.28 4.93 -17.87
C ALA A 249 -5.74 5.21 -17.52
N LEU A 250 -6.43 5.99 -18.36
CA LEU A 250 -7.85 6.30 -18.17
C LEU A 250 -8.73 5.04 -18.25
N ARG A 251 -8.46 4.15 -19.23
CA ARG A 251 -9.20 2.88 -19.33
C ARG A 251 -8.95 1.98 -18.14
N GLY A 252 -7.70 1.83 -17.69
CA GLY A 252 -7.37 1.04 -16.51
C GLY A 252 -8.04 1.58 -15.26
N TYR A 253 -8.01 2.90 -15.07
CA TYR A 253 -8.73 3.57 -13.98
C TYR A 253 -10.23 3.27 -14.02
N GLN A 254 -10.88 3.40 -15.18
CA GLN A 254 -12.31 3.12 -15.32
C GLN A 254 -12.65 1.66 -14.95
N SER A 255 -11.86 0.68 -15.43
CA SER A 255 -12.01 -0.73 -15.07
C SER A 255 -11.90 -0.94 -13.56
N ALA A 256 -10.88 -0.37 -12.92
CA ALA A 256 -10.69 -0.51 -11.48
C ALA A 256 -11.84 0.12 -10.66
N ILE A 257 -12.38 1.26 -11.10
CA ILE A 257 -13.54 1.88 -10.46
C ILE A 257 -14.79 1.01 -10.63
N GLU A 258 -15.01 0.43 -11.81
CA GLU A 258 -16.11 -0.49 -12.08
C GLU A 258 -16.04 -1.74 -11.21
N GLU A 259 -14.86 -2.38 -11.10
CA GLU A 259 -14.61 -3.54 -10.24
C GLU A 259 -14.85 -3.25 -8.75
N MET A 260 -14.57 -2.02 -8.30
CA MET A 260 -14.84 -1.57 -6.93
C MET A 260 -16.29 -1.10 -6.70
N SER A 261 -17.12 -1.02 -7.72
CA SER A 261 -18.46 -0.46 -7.61
C SER A 261 -19.52 -1.51 -7.25
N SER A 262 -20.53 -1.10 -6.49
CA SER A 262 -21.76 -1.88 -6.29
C SER A 262 -22.91 -0.95 -5.91
N PRO A 263 -24.18 -1.33 -6.15
CA PRO A 263 -25.34 -0.55 -5.74
C PRO A 263 -25.33 -0.23 -4.23
N ASP A 264 -25.00 -1.22 -3.39
CA ASP A 264 -24.95 -1.04 -1.93
C ASP A 264 -23.87 -0.05 -1.50
N ARG A 265 -22.70 -0.03 -2.18
CA ARG A 265 -21.65 0.95 -1.92
C ARG A 265 -22.07 2.36 -2.35
N ALA A 266 -22.78 2.48 -3.48
CA ALA A 266 -23.29 3.77 -3.95
C ALA A 266 -24.33 4.34 -2.97
N GLU A 267 -25.23 3.48 -2.47
CA GLU A 267 -26.18 3.85 -1.43
C GLU A 267 -25.46 4.24 -0.13
N ALA A 268 -24.53 3.42 0.35
CA ALA A 268 -23.76 3.71 1.56
C ALA A 268 -22.94 5.01 1.45
N LYS A 269 -22.43 5.34 0.27
CA LYS A 269 -21.74 6.61 0.01
C LYS A 269 -22.70 7.80 0.11
N ALA A 270 -23.96 7.64 -0.29
CA ALA A 270 -24.98 8.69 -0.18
C ALA A 270 -25.42 8.94 1.27
N PHE A 271 -25.52 7.90 2.11
CA PHE A 271 -25.77 8.03 3.55
C PHE A 271 -24.57 8.63 4.31
N GLY A 272 -23.36 8.23 3.95
CA GLY A 272 -22.16 8.68 4.64
C GLY A 272 -21.78 7.81 5.86
N ARG A 273 -20.48 7.75 6.12
CA ARG A 273 -19.88 6.80 7.08
C ARG A 273 -20.40 6.96 8.51
N ASP A 274 -20.54 8.20 8.97
CA ASP A 274 -20.91 8.48 10.36
C ASP A 274 -22.40 8.27 10.63
N GLU A 275 -23.24 8.42 9.61
CA GLU A 275 -24.66 8.01 9.70
C GLU A 275 -24.76 6.50 9.78
N ILE A 276 -24.04 5.79 8.90
CA ILE A 276 -24.00 4.34 8.94
C ILE A 276 -23.59 3.87 10.33
N LYS A 277 -22.52 4.42 10.94
CA LYS A 277 -22.08 4.08 12.31
C LYS A 277 -23.12 4.28 13.41
N ARG A 278 -24.05 5.23 13.24
CA ARG A 278 -25.02 5.67 14.27
C ARG A 278 -26.36 4.98 14.17
N MET A 279 -26.66 4.38 13.03
CA MET A 279 -27.73 3.38 12.93
C MET A 279 -27.41 2.27 13.94
#